data_AF-A0A0F9EI60-F1
#
_entry.id   AF-A0A0F9EI60-F1
#
_cell.length_a   1.000
_cell.length_b   1.000
_cell.length_c   1.000
_cell.angle_alpha   90.00
_cell.angle_beta   90.00
_cell.angle_gamma   90.00
#
_symmetry.space_group_name_H-M   'P 1'
#
loop_
_entity.id
_entity.type
_entity.pdbx_description
1 polymer ?
#
loop_
_entity_poly.entity_id
_entity_poly.type
_entity_poly.pdbx_seq_one_letter_code
_entity_poly.pdbx_strand_id
1 'polypeptide(L)'
;MPIEDTKGISASQRAFLEMKRFEHLHFYPEFEKLEQKLLSIAGDMVIPRVEPDQDKILSRGRQWIGHNIKIIKGQTRNCHGNVAKRWRRNPRRYRIATGWALSEDGLWRQHSWIIEERTLIETTTPREKYFGFELTPREAQQFEAN
;
A
#
# COMPACT_ATOMS: atom_id res chain seq x y z
N MET A 1 -15.87 -32.06 0.14
CA MET A 1 -15.55 -31.09 -0.93
C MET A 1 -14.23 -30.45 -0.55
N PRO A 2 -13.20 -30.49 -1.42
CA PRO A 2 -11.99 -29.74 -1.16
C PRO A 2 -12.33 -28.26 -1.33
N ILE A 3 -12.00 -27.47 -0.31
CA ILE A 3 -12.05 -26.01 -0.38
C ILE A 3 -10.97 -25.64 -1.40
N GLU A 4 -11.36 -25.12 -2.56
CA GLU A 4 -10.41 -24.64 -3.55
C GLU A 4 -9.50 -23.59 -2.89
N ASP A 5 -8.19 -23.83 -2.96
CA ASP A 5 -7.18 -22.85 -2.60
C ASP A 5 -7.38 -21.62 -3.50
N THR A 6 -8.09 -20.61 -2.99
CA THR A 6 -8.10 -19.28 -3.59
C THR A 6 -6.65 -18.85 -3.75
N LYS A 7 -6.25 -18.45 -4.96
CA LYS A 7 -4.88 -17.97 -5.27
C LYS A 7 -4.36 -17.08 -4.12
N GLY A 8 -3.31 -17.52 -3.43
CA GLY A 8 -2.50 -16.65 -2.59
C GLY A 8 -2.30 -17.07 -1.14
N ILE A 9 -3.36 -17.44 -0.42
CA ILE A 9 -3.28 -17.80 1.01
C ILE A 9 -4.12 -19.03 1.37
N SER A 10 -3.65 -19.84 2.31
CA SER A 10 -4.36 -21.03 2.79
C SER A 10 -5.58 -20.66 3.64
N ALA A 11 -6.50 -21.62 3.82
CA ALA A 11 -7.65 -21.45 4.72
C ALA A 11 -7.24 -21.09 6.16
N SER A 12 -6.14 -21.66 6.68
CA SER A 12 -5.63 -21.34 8.02
C SER A 12 -5.07 -19.92 8.11
N GLN A 13 -4.38 -19.45 7.06
CA GLN A 13 -3.92 -18.07 6.96
C GLN A 13 -5.09 -17.09 6.88
N ARG A 14 -6.12 -17.42 6.09
CA ARG A 14 -7.35 -16.62 5.99
C ARG A 14 -8.05 -16.50 7.35
N ALA A 15 -8.31 -17.61 8.04
CA ALA A 15 -8.95 -17.60 9.35
C ALA A 15 -8.15 -16.78 10.37
N PHE A 16 -6.81 -16.88 10.35
CA PHE A 16 -5.95 -16.06 11.20
C PHE A 16 -6.07 -14.57 10.88
N LEU A 17 -6.08 -14.19 9.60
CA LEU A 17 -6.24 -12.80 9.18
C LEU A 17 -7.62 -12.25 9.51
N GLU A 18 -8.68 -13.05 9.41
CA GLU A 18 -10.05 -12.67 9.80
C GLU A 18 -10.14 -12.41 11.31
N MET A 19 -9.53 -13.26 12.14
CA MET A 19 -9.42 -13.03 13.58
C MET A 19 -8.68 -11.72 13.87
N LYS A 20 -7.54 -11.48 13.20
CA LYS A 20 -6.77 -10.24 13.35
C LYS A 20 -7.53 -9.01 12.87
N ARG A 21 -8.33 -9.15 11.82
CA ARG A 21 -9.22 -8.11 11.31
C ARG A 21 -10.29 -7.76 12.34
N PHE A 22 -10.92 -8.77 12.94
CA PHE A 22 -11.93 -8.55 13.98
C PHE A 22 -11.34 -7.80 15.18
N GLU A 23 -10.19 -8.25 15.69
CA GLU A 23 -9.46 -7.54 16.76
C GLU A 23 -9.13 -6.11 16.35
N HIS A 24 -8.64 -5.90 15.12
CA HIS A 24 -8.25 -4.57 14.66
C HIS A 24 -9.44 -3.62 14.56
N LEU A 25 -10.56 -4.04 13.96
CA LEU A 25 -11.77 -3.22 13.85
C LEU A 25 -12.43 -2.95 15.20
N HIS A 26 -12.24 -3.84 16.18
CA HIS A 26 -12.68 -3.57 17.55
C HIS A 26 -11.96 -2.36 18.16
N PHE A 27 -10.64 -2.23 17.93
CA PHE A 27 -9.83 -1.12 18.45
C PHE A 27 -9.82 0.12 17.55
N TYR A 28 -9.97 -0.06 16.23
CA TYR A 28 -9.90 0.98 15.20
C TYR A 28 -11.10 0.87 14.24
N PRO A 29 -12.34 1.10 14.73
CA PRO A 29 -13.54 0.93 13.93
C PRO A 29 -13.58 1.84 12.69
N GLU A 30 -12.92 3.00 12.73
CA GLU A 30 -12.78 3.90 11.60
C GLU A 30 -12.07 3.26 10.41
N PHE A 31 -11.23 2.24 10.63
CA PHE A 31 -10.50 1.54 9.57
C PHE A 31 -11.43 0.83 8.58
N GLU A 32 -12.66 0.52 8.99
CA GLU A 32 -13.66 -0.11 8.12
C GLU A 32 -13.89 0.69 6.83
N LYS A 33 -13.88 2.03 6.89
CA LYS A 33 -14.08 2.88 5.70
C LYS A 33 -12.95 2.72 4.68
N LEU A 34 -11.71 2.64 5.17
CA LEU A 34 -10.55 2.42 4.32
C LEU A 34 -10.57 1.01 3.74
N GLU A 35 -10.90 0.02 4.55
CA GLU A 35 -11.02 -1.37 4.10
C GLU A 35 -12.07 -1.51 3.00
N GLN A 36 -13.29 -1.02 3.22
CA GLN A 36 -14.36 -1.03 2.21
C GLN A 36 -13.91 -0.32 0.92
N LYS A 37 -13.19 0.79 1.04
CA LYS A 37 -12.66 1.51 -0.12
C LYS A 37 -11.65 0.66 -0.91
N LEU A 38 -10.69 0.01 -0.25
CA LEU A 38 -9.69 -0.83 -0.91
C LEU A 38 -10.33 -2.06 -1.57
N LEU A 39 -11.24 -2.75 -0.86
CA LEU A 39 -11.94 -3.92 -1.38
C LEU A 39 -12.89 -3.59 -2.54
N SER A 40 -13.46 -2.37 -2.57
CA SER A 40 -14.24 -1.90 -3.73
C SER A 40 -13.41 -1.76 -5.02
N ILE A 41 -12.07 -1.67 -4.92
CA ILE A 41 -11.17 -1.55 -6.07
C ILE A 41 -10.77 -2.93 -6.60
N ALA A 42 -10.44 -3.87 -5.71
CA ALA A 42 -10.10 -5.28 -5.96
C ALA A 42 -9.62 -5.95 -4.66
N GLY A 43 -9.24 -7.23 -4.76
CA GLY A 43 -8.60 -7.98 -3.69
C GLY A 43 -9.60 -8.66 -2.76
N ASP A 44 -9.08 -9.55 -1.94
CA ASP A 44 -9.87 -10.40 -1.05
C ASP A 44 -9.85 -9.91 0.40
N MET A 45 -8.72 -9.35 0.85
CA MET A 45 -8.57 -8.85 2.21
C MET A 45 -7.57 -7.68 2.28
N VAL A 46 -7.71 -6.89 3.34
CA VAL A 46 -6.74 -5.86 3.74
C VAL A 46 -5.99 -6.35 4.96
N ILE A 47 -4.65 -6.31 4.93
CA ILE A 47 -3.86 -6.69 6.10
C ILE A 47 -4.15 -5.71 7.26
N PRO A 48 -4.65 -6.18 8.42
CA PRO A 48 -5.00 -5.29 9.52
C PRO A 48 -3.75 -4.58 10.05
N ARG A 49 -3.71 -3.26 9.94
CA ARG A 49 -2.58 -2.44 10.36
C ARG A 49 -3.03 -0.99 10.55
N VAL A 50 -2.54 -0.37 11.62
CA VAL A 50 -2.80 1.04 11.92
C VAL A 50 -2.32 1.92 10.76
N GLU A 51 -3.21 2.78 10.27
CA GLU A 51 -2.96 3.69 9.16
C GLU A 51 -3.12 5.15 9.62
N PRO A 52 -2.02 5.82 10.04
CA PRO A 52 -2.10 7.17 10.56
C PRO A 52 -2.51 8.20 9.50
N ASP A 53 -2.31 7.91 8.21
CA ASP A 53 -2.69 8.80 7.11
C ASP A 53 -4.05 8.42 6.49
N GLN A 54 -4.89 7.66 7.20
CA GLN A 54 -6.16 7.14 6.68
C GLN A 54 -7.06 8.24 6.08
N ASP A 55 -7.25 9.36 6.79
CA ASP A 55 -8.10 10.46 6.32
C ASP A 55 -7.55 11.08 5.02
N LYS A 56 -6.22 11.13 4.87
CA LYS A 56 -5.57 11.62 3.65
C LYS A 56 -5.71 10.61 2.51
N ILE A 57 -5.61 9.31 2.80
CA ILE A 57 -5.83 8.26 1.81
C ILE A 57 -7.28 8.30 1.31
N LEU A 58 -8.25 8.48 2.19
CA LEU A 58 -9.66 8.55 1.81
C LEU A 58 -10.00 9.84 1.05
N SER A 59 -9.41 10.99 1.41
CA SER A 59 -9.73 12.29 0.81
C SER A 59 -8.92 12.63 -0.45
N ARG A 60 -7.63 12.26 -0.49
CA ARG A 60 -6.68 12.56 -1.59
C ARG A 60 -6.31 11.33 -2.42
N GLY A 61 -6.89 10.18 -2.09
CA GLY A 61 -6.57 8.90 -2.69
C GLY A 61 -6.81 8.87 -4.19
N ARG A 62 -5.83 8.38 -4.95
CA ARG A 62 -5.95 8.05 -6.36
C ARG A 62 -5.44 6.64 -6.61
N GLN A 63 -5.87 6.06 -7.72
CA GLN A 63 -5.46 4.73 -8.15
C GLN A 63 -4.35 4.83 -9.20
N TRP A 64 -3.36 3.94 -9.11
CA TRP A 64 -2.40 3.69 -10.18
C TRP A 64 -2.50 2.23 -10.61
N ILE A 65 -2.60 2.02 -11.92
CA ILE A 65 -2.84 0.71 -12.54
C ILE A 65 -1.67 0.37 -13.47
N GLY A 66 -1.08 -0.81 -13.25
CA GLY A 66 -0.28 -1.68 -14.13
C GLY A 66 0.60 -1.14 -15.28
N HIS A 67 0.13 -0.19 -16.08
CA HIS A 67 0.66 0.06 -17.42
C HIS A 67 1.87 1.00 -17.45
N ASN A 68 2.17 1.72 -16.37
CA ASN A 68 3.33 2.62 -16.29
C ASN A 68 4.09 2.47 -14.97
N ILE A 69 4.46 1.22 -14.64
CA ILE A 69 5.22 0.87 -13.45
C ILE A 69 6.65 0.48 -13.86
N LYS A 70 7.64 1.16 -13.28
CA LYS A 70 9.05 0.83 -13.42
C LYS A 70 9.54 0.21 -12.13
N ILE A 71 10.14 -0.97 -12.20
CA ILE A 71 10.73 -1.62 -11.02
C ILE A 71 12.19 -1.22 -10.93
N ILE A 72 12.57 -0.57 -9.84
CA ILE A 72 13.98 -0.30 -9.51
C ILE A 72 14.25 -0.80 -8.11
N LYS A 73 14.65 -2.08 -8.03
CA LYS A 73 14.88 -2.82 -6.80
C LYS A 73 15.78 -2.04 -5.84
N GLY A 74 15.29 -1.85 -4.62
CA GLY A 74 16.06 -1.44 -3.46
C GLY A 74 16.22 -2.62 -2.49
N GLN A 75 16.37 -2.33 -1.20
CA GLN A 75 16.40 -3.36 -0.18
C GLN A 75 15.00 -3.98 -0.01
N THR A 76 14.92 -5.30 -0.01
CA THR A 76 13.69 -6.07 0.18
C THR A 76 12.99 -5.68 1.49
N ARG A 77 11.65 -5.52 1.45
CA ARG A 77 10.80 -5.15 2.60
C ARG A 77 11.10 -3.78 3.25
N ASN A 78 11.92 -2.95 2.63
CA ASN A 78 12.23 -1.59 3.10
C ASN A 78 11.68 -0.52 2.15
N CYS A 79 10.38 -0.56 1.85
CA CYS A 79 9.76 0.38 0.91
C CYS A 79 9.97 1.84 1.36
N HIS A 80 9.71 2.14 2.63
CA HIS A 80 9.87 3.49 3.21
C HIS A 80 11.30 4.01 3.04
N GLY A 81 12.31 3.24 3.46
CA GLY A 81 13.71 3.65 3.34
C GLY A 81 14.20 3.76 1.90
N ASN A 82 13.75 2.87 1.01
CA ASN A 82 14.10 2.93 -0.41
C ASN A 82 13.55 4.19 -1.08
N VAL A 83 12.29 4.52 -0.79
CA VAL A 83 11.58 5.69 -1.31
C VAL A 83 12.23 6.97 -0.78
N ALA A 84 12.44 7.08 0.54
CA ALA A 84 13.10 8.22 1.16
C ALA A 84 14.51 8.46 0.59
N LYS A 85 15.33 7.41 0.46
CA LYS A 85 16.67 7.48 -0.12
C LYS A 85 16.66 7.95 -1.57
N ARG A 86 15.68 7.52 -2.38
CA ARG A 86 15.56 7.97 -3.78
C ARG A 86 15.13 9.43 -3.86
N TRP A 87 14.12 9.80 -3.08
CA TRP A 87 13.62 11.17 -3.05
C TRP A 87 14.71 12.16 -2.62
N ARG A 88 15.44 11.87 -1.53
CA ARG A 88 16.55 12.70 -1.02
C ARG A 88 17.59 13.05 -2.09
N ARG A 89 17.85 12.14 -3.03
CA ARG A 89 18.83 12.36 -4.10
C ARG A 89 18.36 13.36 -5.16
N ASN A 90 17.05 13.46 -5.41
CA ASN A 90 16.47 14.34 -6.42
C ASN A 90 15.04 14.80 -6.05
N PRO A 91 14.87 15.63 -5.01
CA PRO A 91 13.55 15.98 -4.47
C PRO A 91 12.69 16.83 -5.42
N ARG A 92 13.30 17.45 -6.45
CA ARG A 92 12.59 18.16 -7.52
C ARG A 92 12.04 17.24 -8.62
N ARG A 93 12.67 16.08 -8.81
CA ARG A 93 12.32 15.11 -9.86
C ARG A 93 11.32 14.07 -9.37
N TYR A 94 11.50 13.64 -8.12
CA TYR A 94 10.71 12.57 -7.54
C TYR A 94 9.69 13.11 -6.55
N ARG A 95 8.51 12.50 -6.57
CA ARG A 95 7.45 12.75 -5.58
C ARG A 95 7.19 11.44 -4.85
N ILE A 96 6.90 11.51 -3.56
CA ILE A 96 6.61 10.32 -2.75
C ILE A 96 5.09 10.13 -2.76
N ALA A 97 4.65 8.89 -2.90
CA ALA A 97 3.29 8.50 -2.59
C ALA A 97 3.29 7.39 -1.54
N THR A 98 2.26 7.40 -0.69
CA THR A 98 2.05 6.41 0.36
C THR A 98 0.58 5.97 0.37
N GLY A 99 0.33 4.75 0.83
CA GLY A 99 -0.99 4.16 0.90
C GLY A 99 -0.89 2.64 0.89
N TRP A 100 -1.66 2.01 0.01
CA TRP A 100 -1.82 0.56 -0.03
C TRP A 100 -1.56 0.03 -1.43
N ALA A 101 -0.97 -1.16 -1.51
CA ALA A 101 -0.75 -1.87 -2.75
C ALA A 101 -1.28 -3.30 -2.68
N LEU A 102 -1.97 -3.72 -3.74
CA LEU A 102 -2.52 -5.06 -3.90
C LEU A 102 -1.46 -5.98 -4.49
N SER A 103 -1.22 -7.12 -3.85
CA SER A 103 -0.33 -8.15 -4.40
C SER A 103 -1.15 -9.24 -5.10
N GLU A 104 -0.45 -10.09 -5.86
CA GLU A 104 -1.01 -11.24 -6.58
C GLU A 104 -1.75 -12.25 -5.69
N ASP A 105 -1.47 -12.26 -4.39
CA ASP A 105 -2.16 -13.09 -3.41
C ASP A 105 -3.50 -12.51 -2.91
N GLY A 106 -4.00 -11.46 -3.56
CA GLY A 106 -5.28 -10.84 -3.23
C GLY A 106 -5.24 -9.92 -2.00
N LEU A 107 -4.08 -9.71 -1.38
CA LEU A 107 -3.96 -8.97 -0.13
C LEU A 107 -3.43 -7.55 -0.32
N TRP A 108 -4.18 -6.56 0.17
CA TRP A 108 -3.73 -5.18 0.28
C TRP A 108 -2.75 -4.99 1.45
N ARG A 109 -1.66 -4.29 1.19
CA ARG A 109 -0.60 -4.00 2.17
C ARG A 109 -0.20 -2.54 2.13
N GLN A 110 0.08 -1.96 3.30
CA GLN A 110 0.72 -0.66 3.39
C GLN A 110 1.99 -0.63 2.57
N HIS A 111 2.16 0.45 1.81
CA HIS A 111 3.23 0.57 0.86
C HIS A 111 3.50 2.03 0.50
N SER A 112 4.72 2.29 0.07
CA SER A 112 5.14 3.58 -0.46
C SER A 112 5.91 3.37 -1.75
N TRP A 113 5.78 4.34 -2.65
CA TRP A 113 6.40 4.31 -3.98
C TRP A 113 6.80 5.71 -4.41
N ILE A 114 7.64 5.77 -5.45
CA ILE A 114 8.03 7.04 -6.07
C ILE A 114 7.14 7.30 -7.28
N ILE A 115 6.80 8.57 -7.50
CA ILE A 115 6.22 9.07 -8.74
C ILE A 115 7.25 9.95 -9.44
N GLU A 116 7.57 9.58 -10.67
CA GLU A 116 8.37 10.36 -11.61
C GLU A 116 7.46 10.74 -12.78
N GLU A 117 7.11 12.01 -12.92
CA GLU A 117 6.14 12.48 -13.94
C GLU A 117 4.81 11.70 -13.91
N ARG A 118 4.59 10.75 -14.83
CA ARG A 118 3.41 9.88 -14.89
C ARG A 118 3.71 8.41 -14.57
N THR A 119 4.94 8.13 -14.16
CA THR A 119 5.48 6.79 -13.95
C THR A 119 5.57 6.48 -12.47
N LEU A 120 5.01 5.33 -12.07
CA LEU A 120 5.19 4.78 -10.74
C LEU A 120 6.51 4.00 -10.70
N ILE A 121 7.35 4.26 -9.70
CA ILE A 121 8.58 3.51 -9.46
C ILE A 121 8.39 2.64 -8.22
N GLU A 122 8.32 1.34 -8.46
CA GLU A 122 8.26 0.29 -7.43
C GLU A 122 9.69 -0.09 -7.01
N THR A 123 9.93 -0.22 -5.70
CA THR A 123 11.27 -0.48 -5.15
C THR A 123 11.40 -1.82 -4.44
N THR A 124 10.31 -2.55 -4.21
CA THR A 124 10.36 -3.85 -3.54
C THR A 124 9.99 -4.99 -4.49
N THR A 125 8.70 -5.19 -4.74
CA THR A 125 8.15 -6.29 -5.55
C THR A 125 6.99 -5.79 -6.39
N PRO A 126 6.71 -6.39 -7.56
CA PRO A 126 5.54 -6.06 -8.34
C PRO A 126 4.25 -6.11 -7.51
N ARG A 127 3.32 -5.21 -7.83
CA ARG A 127 1.97 -5.14 -7.27
C ARG A 127 1.00 -4.99 -8.43
N GLU A 128 -0.22 -5.47 -8.24
CA GLU A 128 -1.26 -5.38 -9.27
C GLU A 128 -1.85 -3.97 -9.35
N LYS A 129 -2.09 -3.37 -8.18
CA LYS A 129 -2.71 -2.05 -8.04
C LYS A 129 -2.12 -1.28 -6.87
N TYR A 130 -2.18 0.04 -6.96
CA TYR A 130 -1.79 0.95 -5.89
C TYR A 130 -2.93 1.94 -5.65
N PHE A 131 -3.26 2.18 -4.39
CA PHE A 131 -4.20 3.20 -3.97
C PHE A 131 -3.63 3.98 -2.81
N GLY A 132 -3.58 5.29 -2.94
CA GLY A 132 -2.94 6.15 -1.96
C GLY A 132 -2.87 7.58 -2.43
N PHE A 133 -2.08 8.39 -1.76
CA PHE A 133 -1.97 9.81 -2.08
C PHE A 133 -0.52 10.23 -2.26
N GLU A 134 -0.32 11.27 -3.06
CA GLU A 134 0.98 11.90 -3.23
C GLU A 134 1.22 12.87 -2.07
N LEU A 135 2.38 12.73 -1.42
CA LEU A 135 2.81 13.63 -0.35
C LEU A 135 3.08 15.03 -0.91
N THR A 136 2.66 16.05 -0.16
CA THR A 136 3.13 17.42 -0.39
C THR A 136 4.63 17.52 -0.14
N PRO A 137 5.32 18.56 -0.64
CA PRO A 137 6.75 18.76 -0.36
C PRO A 137 7.10 18.74 1.14
N ARG A 138 6.22 19.29 1.99
CA ARG A 138 6.39 19.30 3.45
C ARG A 138 6.21 17.90 4.04
N GLU A 139 5.17 17.17 3.63
CA GLU A 139 4.95 15.79 4.08
C GLU A 139 6.09 14.86 3.63
N ALA A 140 6.64 15.08 2.43
CA ALA A 140 7.79 14.31 1.92
C ALA A 140 9.07 14.52 2.77
N GLN A 141 9.30 15.75 3.25
CA GLN A 141 10.39 16.03 4.20
C GLN A 141 10.17 15.31 5.53
N GLN A 142 8.95 15.33 6.07
CA GLN A 142 8.62 14.62 7.31
C GLN A 142 8.75 13.11 7.15
N PHE A 143 8.30 12.57 6.02
CA PHE A 143 8.41 11.15 5.68
C PHE A 143 9.87 10.68 5.65
N GLU A 144 10.77 11.50 5.11
CA GLU A 144 12.19 11.19 4.99
C GLU A 144 12.96 11.28 6.32
N ALA A 145 12.47 12.08 7.27
CA ALA A 145 13.07 12.26 8.60
C ALA A 145 12.69 11.16 9.62
N ASN A 146 11.69 10.34 9.29
CA ASN A 146 11.23 9.19 10.09
C ASN A 146 11.94 7.89 9.69
#